data_AF-A0A6B3NRB3-F1
#
_entry.id   AF-A0A6B3NRB3-F1
#
_cell.length_a   1.000
_cell.length_b   1.000
_cell.length_c   1.000
_cell.angle_alpha   90.00
_cell.angle_beta   90.00
_cell.angle_gamma   90.00
#
_symmetry.space_group_name_H-M   'P 1'
#
loop_
_entity.id
_entity.type
_entity.pdbx_description
1 polymer ?
#
loop_
_entity_poly.entity_id
_entity_poly.type
_entity_poly.pdbx_seq_one_letter_code
_entity_poly.pdbx_strand_id
1 'polypeptide(L)'
;MDQDNSRAAVNSAIKHVESVPTVADSPEATVKSWWALKDASIPLDRAICAEYMKMNSALTEKLSSLASEHLPKRLDCSAEVISFERKIVKVEVEPDTKAVVTALIKNSAPPEPGAEFNDDDRRIKEAGDRYRYTLERKGKDDNWRISQVENIPSYAKDWEVSYKAPKPSNNIYVYEQFQ
;
A
#
# COMPACT_ATOMS: atom_id res chain seq x y z
N MET A 1 -15.14 -19.75 16.90
CA MET A 1 -14.80 -19.49 15.48
C MET A 1 -13.36 -19.93 15.25
N ASP A 2 -13.16 -21.00 14.47
CA ASP A 2 -11.97 -21.88 14.47
C ASP A 2 -10.64 -21.23 14.07
N GLN A 3 -9.54 -21.64 14.73
CA GLN A 3 -8.14 -21.40 14.32
C GLN A 3 -7.84 -21.84 12.88
N ASP A 4 -8.57 -22.83 12.39
CA ASP A 4 -8.34 -23.41 11.08
C ASP A 4 -8.73 -22.45 9.94
N ASN A 5 -9.81 -21.68 10.12
CA ASN A 5 -10.31 -20.77 9.08
C ASN A 5 -9.41 -19.55 8.85
N SER A 6 -8.77 -19.01 9.89
CA SER A 6 -7.91 -17.82 9.76
C SER A 6 -6.55 -18.16 9.15
N ARG A 7 -5.97 -19.30 9.53
CA ARG A 7 -4.74 -19.82 8.90
C ARG A 7 -4.97 -20.20 7.44
N ALA A 8 -6.13 -20.78 7.11
CA ALA A 8 -6.52 -21.05 5.74
C ALA A 8 -6.63 -19.76 4.90
N ALA A 9 -7.18 -18.67 5.46
CA ALA A 9 -7.27 -17.38 4.78
C ALA A 9 -5.89 -16.78 4.45
N VAL A 10 -4.95 -16.80 5.42
CA VAL A 10 -3.57 -16.36 5.19
C VAL A 10 -2.90 -17.19 4.09
N ASN A 11 -2.99 -18.52 4.17
CA ASN A 11 -2.40 -19.41 3.16
C ASN A 11 -3.00 -19.19 1.77
N SER A 12 -4.31 -18.94 1.68
CA SER A 12 -4.97 -18.62 0.42
C SER A 12 -4.48 -17.29 -0.16
N ALA A 13 -4.30 -16.27 0.67
CA ALA A 13 -3.79 -14.97 0.24
C ALA A 13 -2.33 -15.05 -0.20
N ILE A 14 -1.49 -15.85 0.48
CA ILE A 14 -0.10 -16.13 0.06
C ILE A 14 -0.10 -16.75 -1.34
N LYS A 15 -0.89 -17.81 -1.56
CA LYS A 15 -1.01 -18.47 -2.88
C LYS A 15 -1.47 -17.51 -3.96
N HIS A 16 -2.37 -16.58 -3.62
CA HIS A 16 -2.81 -15.55 -4.56
C HIS A 16 -1.65 -14.66 -4.97
N VAL A 17 -0.86 -14.14 -4.02
CA VAL A 17 0.34 -13.34 -4.31
C VAL A 17 1.34 -14.12 -5.16
N GLU A 18 1.61 -15.39 -4.83
CA GLU A 18 2.52 -16.27 -5.60
C GLU A 18 2.05 -16.50 -7.04
N SER A 19 0.74 -16.45 -7.28
CA SER A 19 0.14 -16.64 -8.60
C SER A 19 0.13 -15.38 -9.48
N VAL A 20 0.44 -14.20 -8.92
CA VAL A 20 0.43 -12.94 -9.67
C VAL A 20 1.58 -12.96 -10.70
N PRO A 21 1.30 -12.84 -12.01
CA PRO A 21 2.35 -12.80 -13.02
C PRO A 21 3.22 -11.56 -12.87
N THR A 22 4.54 -11.75 -12.90
CA THR A 22 5.52 -10.65 -12.89
C THR A 22 6.21 -10.55 -14.24
N VAL A 23 5.79 -9.58 -15.05
CA VAL A 23 6.39 -9.27 -16.36
C VAL A 23 7.21 -7.99 -16.23
N ALA A 24 8.46 -8.03 -16.69
CA ALA A 24 9.40 -6.92 -16.52
C ALA A 24 10.27 -6.64 -17.77
N ASP A 25 9.78 -7.03 -18.94
CA ASP A 25 10.43 -6.87 -20.25
C ASP A 25 10.35 -5.43 -20.80
N SER A 26 9.42 -4.63 -20.28
CA SER A 26 9.22 -3.22 -20.62
C SER A 26 8.92 -2.38 -19.38
N PRO A 27 9.22 -1.06 -19.40
CA PRO A 27 8.96 -0.21 -18.24
C PRO A 27 7.48 -0.21 -17.81
N GLU A 28 6.58 -0.21 -18.78
CA GLU A 28 5.13 -0.27 -18.56
C GLU A 28 4.71 -1.60 -17.94
N ALA A 29 5.18 -2.74 -18.48
CA ALA A 29 4.85 -4.05 -17.92
C ALA A 29 5.36 -4.20 -16.48
N THR A 30 6.55 -3.68 -16.17
CA THR A 30 7.10 -3.68 -14.82
C THR A 30 6.22 -2.89 -13.85
N VAL A 31 5.78 -1.68 -14.25
CA VAL A 31 4.90 -0.85 -13.40
C VAL A 31 3.53 -1.51 -13.19
N LYS A 32 2.96 -2.14 -14.22
CA LYS A 32 1.70 -2.89 -14.09
C LYS A 32 1.84 -4.11 -13.18
N SER A 33 2.94 -4.87 -13.30
CA SER A 33 3.24 -6.00 -12.42
C SER A 33 3.44 -5.55 -10.97
N TRP A 34 4.10 -4.40 -10.77
CA TRP A 34 4.23 -3.77 -9.46
C TRP A 34 2.87 -3.45 -8.84
N TRP A 35 1.95 -2.86 -9.60
CA TRP A 35 0.59 -2.59 -9.13
C TRP A 35 -0.18 -3.86 -8.80
N ALA A 36 -0.10 -4.88 -9.65
CA ALA A 36 -0.77 -6.15 -9.41
C ALA A 36 -0.30 -6.82 -8.11
N LEU A 37 1.00 -6.78 -7.82
CA LEU A 37 1.56 -7.28 -6.56
C LEU A 37 1.11 -6.44 -5.36
N LYS A 38 1.06 -5.10 -5.50
CA LYS A 38 0.54 -4.22 -4.45
C LYS A 38 -0.94 -4.46 -4.17
N ASP A 39 -1.74 -4.75 -5.19
CA ASP A 39 -3.15 -5.10 -5.01
C ASP A 39 -3.32 -6.45 -4.34
N ALA A 40 -2.53 -7.45 -4.74
CA ALA A 40 -2.53 -8.77 -4.13
C ALA A 40 -2.01 -8.77 -2.69
N SER A 41 -1.21 -7.78 -2.29
CA SER A 41 -0.77 -7.64 -0.88
C SER A 41 -1.91 -7.21 0.04
N ILE A 42 -2.90 -6.45 -0.44
CA ILE A 42 -4.04 -5.96 0.37
C ILE A 42 -4.79 -7.10 1.07
N PRO A 43 -5.28 -8.15 0.38
CA PRO A 43 -5.95 -9.27 1.05
C PRO A 43 -5.01 -10.08 1.96
N LEU A 44 -3.71 -10.12 1.66
CA LEU A 44 -2.71 -10.77 2.52
C LEU A 44 -2.52 -10.01 3.84
N ASP A 45 -2.30 -8.69 3.77
CA ASP A 45 -2.16 -7.82 4.93
C ASP A 45 -3.40 -7.88 5.82
N ARG A 46 -4.58 -7.94 5.20
CA ARG A 46 -5.86 -8.13 5.91
C ARG A 46 -5.92 -9.47 6.65
N ALA A 47 -5.57 -10.56 5.97
CA ALA A 47 -5.57 -11.89 6.58
C ALA A 47 -4.58 -11.97 7.75
N ILE A 48 -3.40 -11.37 7.61
CA ILE A 48 -2.38 -11.27 8.67
C ILE A 48 -2.91 -10.43 9.84
N CYS A 49 -3.53 -9.27 9.59
CA CYS A 49 -4.13 -8.43 10.62
C CYS A 49 -5.17 -9.22 11.43
N ALA A 50 -6.09 -9.90 10.75
CA ALA A 50 -7.14 -10.67 11.40
C ALA A 50 -6.57 -11.80 12.28
N GLU A 51 -5.56 -12.51 11.80
CA GLU A 51 -4.87 -13.54 12.59
C GLU A 51 -4.13 -12.93 13.79
N TYR A 52 -3.42 -11.83 13.59
CA TYR A 52 -2.72 -11.13 14.66
C TYR A 52 -3.67 -10.63 15.76
N MET A 53 -4.81 -10.04 15.39
CA MET A 53 -5.84 -9.61 16.34
C MET A 53 -6.40 -10.78 17.14
N LYS A 54 -6.61 -11.94 16.50
CA LYS A 54 -7.03 -13.17 17.17
C LYS A 54 -5.99 -13.68 18.16
N MET A 55 -4.70 -13.70 17.77
CA MET A 55 -3.60 -14.09 18.66
C MET A 55 -3.51 -13.18 19.90
N ASN A 56 -3.88 -11.91 19.78
CA ASN A 56 -3.84 -10.94 20.87
C ASN A 56 -5.18 -10.77 21.61
N SER A 57 -6.23 -11.53 21.24
CA SER A 57 -7.59 -11.35 21.78
C SER A 57 -7.63 -11.34 23.32
N ALA A 58 -6.98 -12.29 23.98
CA ALA A 58 -6.95 -12.35 25.45
C ALA A 58 -6.26 -11.13 26.10
N LEU A 59 -5.23 -10.57 25.46
CA LEU A 59 -4.58 -9.34 25.91
C LEU A 59 -5.51 -8.14 25.69
N THR A 60 -6.10 -8.03 24.51
CA THR A 60 -7.04 -6.97 24.16
C THR A 60 -8.25 -6.97 25.08
N GLU A 61 -8.79 -8.13 25.45
CA GLU A 61 -9.88 -8.26 26.43
C GLU A 61 -9.48 -7.75 27.81
N LYS A 62 -8.29 -8.15 28.31
CA LYS A 62 -7.78 -7.67 29.60
C LYS A 62 -7.55 -6.16 29.60
N LEU A 63 -6.94 -5.62 28.56
CA LEU A 63 -6.76 -4.16 28.43
C LEU A 63 -8.09 -3.43 28.33
N SER A 64 -9.04 -3.98 27.57
CA SER A 64 -10.39 -3.41 27.46
C SER A 64 -11.12 -3.37 28.80
N SER A 65 -10.85 -4.33 29.71
CA SER A 65 -11.41 -4.32 31.06
C SER A 65 -10.86 -3.21 31.97
N LEU A 66 -9.70 -2.66 31.61
CA LEU A 66 -9.03 -1.56 32.31
C LEU A 66 -9.27 -0.20 31.64
N ALA A 67 -9.80 -0.21 30.42
CA ALA A 67 -10.07 0.96 29.62
C ALA A 67 -11.49 1.47 29.86
N SER A 68 -11.69 2.79 29.86
CA SER A 68 -13.03 3.37 29.79
C SER A 68 -13.62 3.20 28.39
N GLU A 69 -14.94 3.28 28.27
CA GLU A 69 -15.65 3.24 26.98
C GLU A 69 -15.28 4.38 26.02
N HIS A 70 -14.62 5.43 26.52
CA HIS A 70 -14.12 6.55 25.73
C HIS A 70 -12.77 6.28 25.08
N LEU A 71 -12.06 5.23 25.47
CA LEU A 71 -10.86 4.81 24.76
C LEU A 71 -11.26 4.08 23.48
N PRO A 72 -10.70 4.49 22.32
CA PRO A 72 -11.02 3.87 21.05
C PRO A 72 -10.60 2.39 21.09
N LYS A 73 -11.51 1.50 20.69
CA LYS A 73 -11.15 0.09 20.47
C LYS A 73 -10.24 -0.01 19.26
N ARG A 74 -9.27 -0.92 19.34
CA ARG A 74 -8.21 -1.08 18.34
C ARG A 74 -8.77 -1.44 16.96
N LEU A 75 -8.04 -0.95 15.95
CA LEU A 75 -8.12 -1.19 14.50
C LEU A 75 -9.03 -2.34 14.05
N ASP A 76 -10.01 -1.99 13.23
CA ASP A 76 -10.79 -2.95 12.47
C ASP A 76 -9.98 -3.47 11.27
N CYS A 77 -9.60 -4.75 11.30
CA CYS A 77 -9.02 -5.44 10.14
C CYS A 77 -10.05 -5.63 9.00
N SER A 78 -11.27 -5.11 9.15
CA SER A 78 -12.34 -5.16 8.17
C SER A 78 -12.54 -3.88 7.36
N ALA A 79 -11.71 -2.85 7.58
CA ALA A 79 -11.71 -1.61 6.79
C ALA A 79 -11.92 -1.91 5.30
N GLU A 80 -12.82 -1.15 4.67
CA GLU A 80 -13.32 -1.43 3.32
C GLU A 80 -12.19 -1.69 2.34
N VAL A 81 -12.46 -2.57 1.36
CA VAL A 81 -11.47 -2.97 0.36
C VAL A 81 -11.05 -1.74 -0.43
N ILE A 82 -9.88 -1.20 -0.07
CA ILE A 82 -9.26 -0.13 -0.82
C ILE A 82 -8.99 -0.67 -2.23
N SER A 83 -9.55 0.00 -3.23
CA SER A 83 -9.35 -0.30 -4.63
C SER A 83 -8.74 0.92 -5.30
N PHE A 84 -8.00 0.68 -6.39
CA PHE A 84 -7.33 1.75 -7.10
C PHE A 84 -7.58 1.64 -8.61
N GLU A 85 -8.00 2.75 -9.20
CA GLU A 85 -7.94 2.96 -10.65
C GLU A 85 -6.56 3.51 -11.00
N ARG A 86 -5.85 2.86 -11.93
CA ARG A 86 -4.50 3.27 -12.34
C ARG A 86 -4.39 3.39 -13.84
N LYS A 87 -3.77 4.48 -14.29
CA LYS A 87 -3.55 4.77 -15.70
C LYS A 87 -2.14 5.26 -15.93
N ILE A 88 -1.40 4.62 -16.84
CA ILE A 88 -0.13 5.16 -17.33
C ILE A 88 -0.45 6.33 -18.27
N VAL A 89 0.16 7.47 -17.99
CA VAL A 89 -0.02 8.72 -18.74
C VAL A 89 1.12 8.95 -19.71
N LYS A 90 2.35 8.57 -19.31
CA LYS A 90 3.55 8.80 -20.12
C LYS A 90 4.62 7.76 -19.79
N VAL A 91 5.35 7.32 -20.82
CA VAL A 91 6.56 6.50 -20.67
C VAL A 91 7.68 7.19 -21.42
N GLU A 92 8.77 7.49 -20.74
CA GLU A 92 9.96 8.13 -21.30
C GLU A 92 11.14 7.18 -21.09
N VAL A 93 11.77 6.75 -22.19
CA VAL A 93 12.95 5.89 -22.12
C VAL A 93 14.17 6.76 -22.43
N GLU A 94 15.03 6.92 -21.44
CA GLU A 94 16.35 7.58 -21.53
C GLU A 94 17.40 6.47 -21.81
N PRO A 95 18.57 6.77 -22.43
CA PRO A 95 19.31 5.82 -23.27
C PRO A 95 19.41 4.41 -22.67
N ASP A 96 18.67 3.49 -23.29
CA ASP A 96 18.47 2.04 -23.07
C ASP A 96 18.48 1.44 -21.67
N THR A 97 18.89 2.10 -20.60
CA THR A 97 19.05 1.52 -19.26
C THR A 97 18.20 2.21 -18.20
N LYS A 98 17.56 3.33 -18.56
CA LYS A 98 16.72 4.12 -17.65
C LYS A 98 15.38 4.45 -18.29
N ALA A 99 14.31 4.38 -17.52
CA ALA A 99 12.99 4.80 -17.95
C ALA A 99 12.25 5.52 -16.83
N VAL A 100 11.37 6.41 -17.22
CA VAL A 100 10.46 7.13 -16.33
C VAL A 100 9.04 6.86 -16.79
N VAL A 101 8.24 6.25 -15.92
CA VAL A 101 6.81 6.02 -16.15
C VAL A 101 6.03 6.98 -15.26
N THR A 102 5.23 7.84 -15.89
CA THR A 102 4.29 8.72 -15.20
C THR A 102 2.90 8.09 -15.23
N ALA A 103 2.26 7.98 -14.08
CA ALA A 103 0.92 7.42 -13.93
C ALA A 103 0.02 8.33 -13.11
N LEU A 104 -1.29 8.15 -13.30
CA LEU A 104 -2.34 8.69 -12.46
C LEU A 104 -2.95 7.53 -11.67
N ILE A 105 -3.02 7.67 -10.35
CA ILE A 105 -3.55 6.67 -9.44
C ILE A 105 -4.66 7.30 -8.60
N LYS A 106 -5.85 6.73 -8.69
CA LYS A 106 -7.04 7.18 -7.96
C LYS A 106 -7.51 6.08 -7.02
N ASN A 107 -7.70 6.39 -5.75
CA ASN A 107 -8.40 5.49 -4.84
C ASN A 107 -9.88 5.45 -5.23
N SER A 108 -10.38 4.30 -5.66
CA SER A 108 -11.76 4.07 -6.11
C SER A 108 -12.69 3.54 -5.03
N ALA A 109 -12.19 3.25 -3.81
CA ALA A 109 -13.05 2.84 -2.71
C ALA A 109 -14.06 3.95 -2.35
N PRO A 110 -15.31 3.62 -2.02
CA PRO A 110 -16.25 4.63 -1.56
C PRO A 110 -15.77 5.24 -0.23
N PRO A 111 -16.18 6.48 0.09
CA PRO A 111 -15.94 7.04 1.39
C PRO A 111 -16.76 6.33 2.47
N GLU A 112 -16.22 6.29 3.69
CA GLU A 112 -16.95 5.73 4.84
C GLU A 112 -18.24 6.53 5.12
N PRO A 113 -19.29 5.89 5.65
CA PRO A 113 -20.53 6.58 6.01
C PRO A 113 -20.27 7.73 6.99
N GLY A 114 -20.75 8.92 6.64
CA GLY A 114 -20.57 10.13 7.46
C GLY A 114 -19.29 10.91 7.18
N ALA A 115 -18.45 10.49 6.22
CA ALA A 115 -17.29 11.27 5.81
C ALA A 115 -17.70 12.61 5.17
N GLU A 116 -17.21 13.71 5.75
CA GLU A 116 -17.36 15.04 5.18
C GLU A 116 -16.20 15.33 4.21
N PHE A 117 -16.53 15.89 3.04
CA PHE A 117 -15.55 16.30 2.03
C PHE A 117 -15.62 17.81 1.85
N ASN A 118 -14.49 18.49 2.03
CA ASN A 118 -14.34 19.82 1.45
C ASN A 118 -14.12 19.70 -0.09
N ASP A 119 -14.15 20.83 -0.79
CA ASP A 119 -14.05 20.82 -2.26
C ASP A 119 -12.68 20.35 -2.77
N ASP A 120 -11.62 20.58 -2.00
CA ASP A 120 -10.28 20.08 -2.32
C ASP A 120 -10.22 18.54 -2.17
N ASP A 121 -10.80 17.98 -1.10
CA ASP A 121 -10.87 16.52 -0.88
C ASP A 121 -11.61 15.84 -2.02
N ARG A 122 -12.72 16.44 -2.47
CA ARG A 122 -13.52 15.96 -3.62
C ARG A 122 -12.71 15.98 -4.90
N ARG A 123 -12.02 17.09 -5.18
CA ARG A 123 -11.14 17.23 -6.36
C ARG A 123 -10.03 16.18 -6.35
N ILE A 124 -9.39 15.93 -5.21
CA ILE A 124 -8.32 14.94 -5.07
C ILE A 124 -8.87 13.53 -5.29
N LYS A 125 -10.02 13.22 -4.66
CA LYS A 125 -10.70 11.94 -4.79
C LYS A 125 -11.11 11.64 -6.23
N GLU A 126 -11.55 12.65 -6.98
CA GLU A 126 -11.98 12.52 -8.37
C GLU A 126 -10.80 12.46 -9.36
N ALA A 127 -9.80 13.32 -9.17
CA ALA A 127 -8.68 13.46 -10.11
C ALA A 127 -7.62 12.36 -9.95
N GLY A 128 -7.40 11.87 -8.73
CA GLY A 128 -6.27 10.99 -8.42
C GLY A 128 -4.92 11.72 -8.39
N ASP A 129 -3.91 11.03 -7.89
CA ASP A 129 -2.56 11.56 -7.69
C ASP A 129 -1.62 11.14 -8.82
N ARG A 130 -0.69 12.04 -9.16
CA ARG A 130 0.38 11.73 -10.11
C ARG A 130 1.52 11.02 -9.42
N TYR A 131 1.93 9.91 -10.01
CA TYR A 131 3.08 9.12 -9.60
C TYR A 131 4.12 9.07 -10.71
N ARG A 132 5.39 9.08 -10.30
CA ARG A 132 6.55 8.86 -11.16
C ARG A 132 7.29 7.63 -10.68
N TYR A 133 7.49 6.69 -11.59
CA TYR A 133 8.30 5.50 -11.38
C TYR A 133 9.58 5.66 -12.18
N THR A 134 10.71 5.67 -11.49
CA THR A 134 12.03 5.56 -12.14
C THR A 134 12.40 4.09 -12.19
N LEU A 135 12.76 3.63 -13.39
CA LEU A 135 13.15 2.26 -13.65
C LEU A 135 14.56 2.21 -14.23
N GLU A 136 15.25 1.13 -13.88
CA GLU A 136 16.61 0.85 -14.30
C GLU A 136 16.74 -0.61 -14.75
N ARG A 137 17.61 -0.85 -15.73
CA ARG A 137 18.11 -2.18 -16.09
C ARG A 137 19.61 -2.13 -16.36
N LYS A 138 20.31 -3.23 -16.15
CA LYS A 138 21.79 -3.28 -16.26
C LYS A 138 22.28 -3.35 -17.70
N GLY A 139 21.52 -3.99 -18.58
CA GLY A 139 21.78 -4.14 -20.01
C GLY A 139 20.48 -4.31 -20.80
N LYS A 140 20.57 -4.39 -22.13
CA LYS A 140 19.40 -4.42 -23.02
C LYS A 140 18.53 -5.67 -22.86
N ASP A 141 19.14 -6.77 -22.46
CA ASP A 141 18.47 -8.07 -22.27
C ASP A 141 18.06 -8.31 -20.81
N ASP A 142 18.34 -7.35 -19.91
CA ASP A 142 17.94 -7.44 -18.51
C ASP A 142 16.52 -6.92 -18.28
N ASN A 143 15.85 -7.50 -17.29
CA ASN A 143 14.56 -7.02 -16.81
C ASN A 143 14.67 -5.64 -16.17
N TRP A 144 13.65 -4.81 -16.42
CA TRP A 144 13.46 -3.53 -15.76
C TRP A 144 13.11 -3.70 -14.28
N ARG A 145 13.65 -2.82 -13.44
CA ARG A 145 13.38 -2.77 -12.00
C ARG A 145 13.02 -1.36 -11.60
N ILE A 146 12.05 -1.21 -10.70
CA ILE A 146 11.72 0.09 -10.11
C ILE A 146 12.83 0.46 -9.12
N SER A 147 13.55 1.55 -9.40
CA SER A 147 14.58 2.09 -8.50
C SER A 147 14.02 3.17 -7.58
N GLN A 148 12.95 3.87 -8.01
CA GLN A 148 12.33 4.93 -7.22
C GLN A 148 10.85 5.09 -7.54
N VAL A 149 10.05 5.45 -6.53
CA VAL A 149 8.66 5.88 -6.69
C VAL A 149 8.48 7.22 -6.00
N GLU A 150 7.91 8.17 -6.73
CA GLU A 150 7.65 9.52 -6.27
C GLU A 150 6.20 9.89 -6.54
N ASN A 151 5.65 10.79 -5.74
CA ASN A 151 4.34 11.39 -5.96
C ASN A 151 4.41 12.91 -5.75
N ILE A 152 3.48 13.64 -6.36
CA ILE A 152 3.21 15.03 -5.98
C ILE A 152 1.92 15.00 -5.17
N PRO A 153 1.98 14.97 -3.83
CA PRO A 153 0.78 15.13 -3.02
C PRO A 153 0.02 16.39 -3.42
N SER A 154 -1.29 16.38 -3.28
CA SER A 154 -2.16 17.51 -3.62
C SER A 154 -1.78 18.85 -2.96
N TYR A 155 -1.14 18.81 -1.79
CA TYR A 155 -0.65 19.97 -1.05
C TYR A 155 0.80 20.39 -1.41
N ALA A 156 1.53 19.56 -2.16
CA ALA A 156 2.94 19.77 -2.49
C ALA A 156 3.10 20.41 -3.88
N LYS A 157 4.16 21.20 -4.05
CA LYS A 157 4.51 21.81 -5.35
C LYS A 157 5.50 20.98 -6.17
N ASP A 158 6.19 20.05 -5.52
CA ASP A 158 7.29 19.28 -6.09
C ASP A 158 7.13 17.77 -5.82
N TRP A 159 7.90 16.95 -6.53
CA TRP A 159 7.95 15.50 -6.32
C TRP A 159 8.55 15.15 -4.96
N GLU A 160 7.85 14.26 -4.24
CA GLU A 160 8.32 13.68 -2.99
C GLU A 160 8.54 12.17 -3.15
N VAL A 161 9.59 11.65 -2.52
CA VAL A 161 9.85 10.20 -2.49
C VAL A 161 8.81 9.51 -1.62
N SER A 162 7.99 8.65 -2.25
CA SER A 162 6.88 7.96 -1.56
C SER A 162 7.40 6.90 -0.58
N TYR A 163 8.53 6.27 -0.90
CA TYR A 163 9.16 5.24 -0.06
C TYR A 163 10.60 5.65 0.29
N LYS A 164 10.77 6.38 1.40
CA LYS A 164 12.09 6.78 1.89
C LYS A 164 12.81 5.58 2.50
N ALA A 165 14.08 5.40 2.17
CA ALA A 165 14.92 4.41 2.86
C ALA A 165 14.94 4.73 4.37
N PRO A 166 14.83 3.72 5.24
CA PRO A 166 14.89 3.94 6.68
C PRO A 166 16.25 4.55 7.05
N LYS A 167 16.22 5.64 7.82
CA LYS A 167 17.43 6.19 8.43
C LYS A 167 17.79 5.31 9.63
N PRO A 168 19.08 5.03 9.88
CA PRO A 168 19.49 4.35 11.11
C PRO A 168 18.91 5.07 12.33
N SER A 169 18.20 4.32 13.18
CA SER A 169 17.69 4.86 14.43
C SER A 169 18.86 5.10 15.38
N ASN A 170 18.88 6.27 16.00
CA ASN A 170 19.80 6.55 17.10
C ASN A 170 19.32 5.95 18.43
N ASN A 171 18.13 5.32 18.46
CA ASN A 171 17.54 4.61 19.60
C ASN A 171 17.51 5.42 20.92
N ILE A 172 17.49 6.76 20.85
CA ILE A 172 17.55 7.63 22.04
C ILE A 172 16.18 7.83 22.72
N TYR A 173 15.09 7.47 22.04
CA TYR A 173 13.73 7.63 22.56
C TYR A 173 13.19 6.29 23.04
N VAL A 174 12.63 6.30 24.25
CA VAL A 174 11.76 5.23 24.73
C VAL A 174 10.40 5.45 24.07
N TYR A 175 10.04 4.58 23.13
CA TYR A 175 8.69 4.57 22.58
C TYR A 175 7.78 3.82 23.54
N GLU A 176 7.11 4.53 24.45
CA GLU A 176 5.93 3.97 25.12
C GLU A 176 4.82 3.86 24.08
N GLN A 177 4.52 2.63 23.66
CA GLN A 177 3.35 2.35 22.83
C GLN A 177 2.16 2.14 23.77
N PHE A 178 1.27 3.12 23.85
CA PHE A 178 -0.08 2.88 24.37
C PHE A 178 -0.80 2.01 23.33
N GLN A 179 -1.13 0.77 23.73
CA GLN A 179 -1.67 -0.25 22.82
C GLN A 179 -3.06 0.09 22.29
#